data_AF-A0A938RZD4-F1
#
_entry.id   AF-A0A938RZD4-F1
#
_cell.length_a   1.000
_cell.length_b   1.000
_cell.length_c   1.000
_cell.angle_alpha   90.00
_cell.angle_beta   90.00
_cell.angle_gamma   90.00
#
_symmetry.space_group_name_H-M   'P 1'
#
loop_
_entity.id
_entity.type
_entity.pdbx_description
1 polymer ?
#
loop_
_entity_poly.entity_id
_entity_poly.type
_entity_poly.pdbx_seq_one_letter_code
_entity_poly.pdbx_strand_id
1 'polypeptide(L)'
;MKSELQIRAEKAAERFGSARKPIVLEFAGVPKAGKTTTLNALQAFLKRCGFRVEVVVERASVCPIRDKKHANFNVWTPCTTLAQILEKTQNPPRPEDPHILILDRGLFDSICWLTLMERLERIRPQDRQLIEKFLRIDDWRKRISAVFVMTVSPTDSMTREKGLLPVEGGKGSIMNPDVLNQMLNTTKEAAERMKNDFRIFNIDTSSGQAKDGAKKTAEIVADLALNVIEEHLREDILSLPKAEVTKLFGAKRCLPIAEATALVAAFNKTGNFAPREQVEADKSRVQALPVVVIRNKSGDVLRLRRKERYDDNPLHEKLVIWAGGHVRKEDQINGDCLIQCALREVQEELRLSIDAHELSLQGAIYSELGERSAQHVAIVYEWKAATDDIAVVLSSAEFFERRGTSLSGSFVPLKDLALDVDKEKEKERKVTEEWSVEIVREILAKDIHTFAPRLL
;
A
#
# COMPACT_ATOMS: atom_id res chain seq x y z
N MET A 1 -33.54 -1.90 15.99
CA MET A 1 -32.25 -2.40 16.53
C MET A 1 -31.25 -2.40 15.37
N LYS A 2 -30.03 -1.88 15.55
CA LYS A 2 -29.01 -1.87 14.49
C LYS A 2 -28.55 -3.31 14.23
N SER A 3 -28.27 -3.67 12.97
CA SER A 3 -27.68 -4.98 12.66
C SER A 3 -26.21 -5.03 13.09
N GLU A 4 -25.67 -6.24 13.25
CA GLU A 4 -24.24 -6.42 13.54
C GLU A 4 -23.35 -5.79 12.47
N LEU A 5 -23.70 -5.98 11.19
CA LEU A 5 -23.01 -5.33 10.06
C LEU A 5 -23.02 -3.80 10.19
N GLN A 6 -24.15 -3.20 10.56
CA GLN A 6 -24.24 -1.75 10.73
C GLN A 6 -23.34 -1.27 11.87
N ILE A 7 -23.35 -1.97 13.02
CA ILE A 7 -22.51 -1.60 14.17
C ILE A 7 -21.03 -1.69 13.81
N ARG A 8 -20.60 -2.74 13.09
CA ARG A 8 -19.22 -2.87 12.60
C ARG A 8 -18.84 -1.73 11.66
N ALA A 9 -19.70 -1.43 10.69
CA ALA A 9 -19.45 -0.37 9.71
C ALA A 9 -19.35 1.02 10.35
N GLU A 10 -20.25 1.37 11.27
CA GLU A 10 -20.21 2.66 11.97
C GLU A 10 -18.93 2.82 12.81
N LYS A 11 -18.54 1.78 13.57
CA LYS A 11 -17.27 1.78 14.32
C LYS A 11 -16.04 1.94 13.42
N ALA A 12 -16.04 1.27 12.26
CA ALA A 12 -14.96 1.41 11.29
C ALA A 12 -14.93 2.81 10.67
N ALA A 13 -16.09 3.42 10.41
CA ALA A 13 -16.20 4.78 9.87
C ALA A 13 -15.66 5.83 10.85
N GLU A 14 -15.99 5.71 12.14
CA GLU A 14 -15.48 6.59 13.21
C GLU A 14 -13.95 6.58 13.29
N ARG A 15 -13.34 5.40 13.09
CA ARG A 15 -11.88 5.23 13.10
C ARG A 15 -11.22 5.60 11.78
N PHE A 16 -11.96 5.79 10.69
CA PHE A 16 -11.36 5.97 9.36
C PHE A 16 -10.50 7.25 9.24
N GLY A 17 -10.70 8.24 10.11
CA GLY A 17 -9.82 9.41 10.19
C GLY A 17 -8.36 9.10 10.56
N SER A 18 -8.05 7.88 11.04
CA SER A 18 -6.69 7.40 11.23
C SER A 18 -6.15 6.54 10.08
N ALA A 19 -6.96 6.25 9.05
CA ALA A 19 -6.51 5.54 7.86
C ALA A 19 -5.45 6.35 7.09
N ARG A 20 -4.41 5.69 6.58
CA ARG A 20 -3.33 6.36 5.83
C ARG A 20 -3.62 6.52 4.34
N LYS A 21 -4.42 5.62 3.77
CA LYS A 21 -4.80 5.63 2.35
C LYS A 21 -6.28 5.28 2.19
N PRO A 22 -6.93 5.71 1.09
CA PRO A 22 -8.27 5.27 0.78
C PRO A 22 -8.31 3.78 0.45
N ILE A 23 -9.48 3.18 0.62
CA ILE A 23 -9.72 1.78 0.26
C ILE A 23 -10.34 1.73 -1.13
N VAL A 24 -9.79 0.93 -2.02
CA VAL A 24 -10.31 0.74 -3.38
C VAL A 24 -10.84 -0.67 -3.55
N LEU A 25 -12.14 -0.79 -3.83
CA LEU A 25 -12.85 -2.05 -4.00
C LEU A 25 -13.28 -2.21 -5.46
N GLU A 26 -12.69 -3.16 -6.18
CA GLU A 26 -13.06 -3.43 -7.56
C GLU A 26 -14.16 -4.49 -7.65
N PHE A 27 -15.22 -4.22 -8.40
CA PHE A 27 -16.22 -5.20 -8.80
C PHE A 27 -15.94 -5.67 -10.22
N ALA A 28 -15.52 -6.93 -10.36
CA ALA A 28 -15.20 -7.56 -11.64
C ALA A 28 -16.11 -8.75 -11.91
N GLY A 29 -16.12 -9.23 -13.15
CA GLY A 29 -16.72 -10.53 -13.50
C GLY A 29 -17.74 -10.48 -14.63
N VAL A 30 -18.46 -11.59 -14.81
CA VAL A 30 -19.21 -11.85 -16.05
C VAL A 30 -20.49 -10.99 -16.18
N PRO A 31 -21.02 -10.82 -17.41
CA PRO A 31 -22.29 -10.13 -17.63
C PRO A 31 -23.44 -10.72 -16.79
N LYS A 32 -24.30 -9.83 -16.26
CA LYS A 32 -25.46 -10.16 -15.41
C LYS A 32 -25.17 -10.97 -14.13
N ALA A 33 -23.92 -10.95 -13.64
CA ALA A 33 -23.60 -11.52 -12.32
C ALA A 33 -24.17 -10.72 -11.12
N GLY A 34 -24.83 -9.57 -11.35
CA GLY A 34 -25.41 -8.76 -10.27
C GLY A 34 -24.48 -7.68 -9.71
N LYS A 35 -23.32 -7.43 -10.35
CA LYS A 35 -22.32 -6.42 -9.95
C LYS A 35 -22.93 -5.07 -9.58
N THR A 36 -23.59 -4.41 -10.53
CA THR A 36 -24.16 -3.07 -10.35
C THR A 36 -25.21 -3.04 -9.23
N THR A 37 -26.01 -4.09 -9.08
CA THR A 37 -26.99 -4.19 -7.98
C THR A 37 -26.31 -4.28 -6.62
N THR A 38 -25.31 -5.16 -6.50
CA THR A 38 -24.57 -5.39 -5.26
C THR A 38 -23.71 -4.18 -4.87
N LEU A 39 -23.00 -3.57 -5.82
CA LEU A 39 -22.15 -2.41 -5.54
C LEU A 39 -22.98 -1.20 -5.12
N ASN A 40 -24.17 -0.99 -5.71
CA ASN A 40 -25.08 0.10 -5.30
C ASN A 40 -25.63 -0.13 -3.88
N ALA A 41 -25.96 -1.38 -3.54
CA ALA A 41 -26.39 -1.74 -2.19
C ALA A 41 -25.27 -1.49 -1.17
N LEU A 42 -24.04 -1.92 -1.48
CA LEU A 42 -22.87 -1.69 -0.64
C LEU A 42 -22.58 -0.19 -0.46
N GLN A 43 -22.57 0.57 -1.56
CA GLN A 43 -22.35 2.02 -1.54
C GLN A 43 -23.37 2.72 -0.62
N ALA A 44 -24.66 2.43 -0.80
CA ALA A 44 -25.72 3.03 -0.01
C ALA A 44 -25.63 2.63 1.48
N PHE A 45 -25.21 1.39 1.77
CA PHE A 45 -24.97 0.93 3.13
C PHE A 45 -23.80 1.67 3.81
N LEU A 46 -22.63 1.68 3.17
CA LEU A 46 -21.43 2.31 3.72
C LEU A 46 -21.59 3.83 3.89
N LYS A 47 -22.23 4.53 2.93
CA LYS A 47 -22.56 5.96 3.08
C LYS A 47 -23.42 6.24 4.30
N ARG A 48 -24.46 5.41 4.53
CA ARG A 48 -25.34 5.54 5.71
C ARG A 48 -24.64 5.24 7.03
N CYS A 49 -23.55 4.47 7.00
CA CYS A 49 -22.71 4.20 8.17
C CYS A 49 -21.63 5.26 8.40
N GLY A 50 -21.55 6.32 7.58
CA GLY A 50 -20.65 7.46 7.79
C GLY A 50 -19.40 7.49 6.91
N PHE A 51 -19.21 6.55 5.99
CA PHE A 51 -18.10 6.62 5.03
C PHE A 51 -18.37 7.63 3.90
N ARG A 52 -17.34 8.37 3.49
CA ARG A 52 -17.33 9.03 2.17
C ARG A 52 -17.04 7.98 1.11
N VAL A 53 -18.06 7.62 0.32
CA VAL A 53 -17.93 6.58 -0.71
C VAL A 53 -18.20 7.16 -2.09
N GLU A 54 -17.31 6.87 -3.03
CA GLU A 54 -17.48 7.24 -4.43
C GLU A 54 -17.43 6.00 -5.34
N VAL A 55 -18.19 6.02 -6.43
CA VAL A 55 -18.20 4.94 -7.43
C VAL A 55 -17.59 5.47 -8.73
N VAL A 56 -16.56 4.80 -9.23
CA VAL A 56 -16.06 4.98 -10.60
C VAL A 56 -16.87 4.06 -11.50
N VAL A 57 -17.79 4.66 -12.26
CA VAL A 57 -18.68 3.93 -13.17
C VAL A 57 -17.92 3.52 -14.44
N GLU A 58 -18.16 2.28 -14.90
CA GLU A 58 -17.62 1.77 -16.17
C GLU A 58 -17.94 2.73 -17.33
N ARG A 59 -16.92 3.14 -18.09
CA ARG A 59 -17.08 4.07 -19.23
C ARG A 59 -17.29 3.37 -20.58
N ALA A 60 -17.54 2.06 -20.60
CA ALA A 60 -17.76 1.27 -21.82
C ALA A 60 -18.92 1.78 -22.69
N SER A 61 -19.97 2.33 -22.09
CA SER A 61 -21.14 2.89 -22.79
C SER A 61 -20.85 4.22 -23.50
N VAL A 62 -19.91 5.00 -22.96
CA VAL A 62 -19.52 6.33 -23.46
C VAL A 62 -18.16 6.33 -24.15
N CYS A 63 -17.57 5.15 -24.36
CA CYS A 63 -16.29 5.02 -25.04
C CYS A 63 -16.40 5.54 -26.47
N PRO A 64 -15.49 6.44 -26.93
CA PRO A 64 -15.55 7.01 -28.28
C PRO A 64 -15.16 6.00 -29.37
N ILE A 65 -14.57 4.86 -29.00
CA ILE A 65 -14.16 3.81 -29.94
C ILE A 65 -15.41 3.07 -30.43
N ARG A 66 -15.74 3.28 -31.70
CA ARG A 66 -16.95 2.71 -32.34
C ARG A 66 -16.95 1.19 -32.35
N ASP A 67 -15.81 0.57 -32.66
CA ASP A 67 -15.68 -0.88 -32.67
C ASP A 67 -15.32 -1.42 -31.29
N LYS A 68 -16.33 -1.90 -30.56
CA LYS A 68 -16.17 -2.52 -29.23
C LYS A 68 -15.44 -3.86 -29.27
N LYS A 69 -15.21 -4.45 -30.46
CA LYS A 69 -14.42 -5.67 -30.62
C LYS A 69 -12.95 -5.35 -30.86
N HIS A 70 -12.57 -4.10 -31.08
CA HIS A 70 -11.17 -3.72 -31.28
C HIS A 70 -10.41 -3.70 -29.94
N ALA A 71 -9.15 -4.14 -29.91
CA ALA A 71 -8.32 -4.18 -28.70
C ALA A 71 -8.24 -2.80 -27.99
N ASN A 72 -8.11 -1.71 -28.76
CA ASN A 72 -8.10 -0.34 -28.23
C ASN A 72 -9.29 0.01 -27.33
N PHE A 73 -10.48 -0.58 -27.54
CA PHE A 73 -11.61 -0.40 -26.62
C PHE A 73 -11.24 -0.86 -25.20
N ASN A 74 -10.65 -2.06 -25.09
CA ASN A 74 -10.21 -2.67 -23.84
C ASN A 74 -8.89 -2.09 -23.28
N VAL A 75 -8.25 -1.16 -24.01
CA VAL A 75 -7.14 -0.34 -23.51
C VAL A 75 -7.67 0.99 -22.99
N TRP A 76 -8.58 1.62 -23.73
CA TRP A 76 -9.16 2.91 -23.35
C TRP A 76 -9.93 2.83 -22.04
N THR A 77 -10.75 1.79 -21.85
CA THR A 77 -11.57 1.62 -20.64
C THR A 77 -10.72 1.58 -19.36
N PRO A 78 -9.70 0.69 -19.19
CA PRO A 78 -8.86 0.71 -18.00
C PRO A 78 -8.05 1.99 -17.86
N CYS A 79 -7.59 2.62 -18.94
CA CYS A 79 -6.87 3.89 -18.83
C CYS A 79 -7.74 5.01 -18.25
N THR A 80 -9.04 5.06 -18.59
CA THR A 80 -9.95 6.02 -17.96
C THR A 80 -10.22 5.72 -16.49
N THR A 81 -10.33 4.45 -16.12
CA THR A 81 -10.45 4.05 -14.71
C THR A 81 -9.16 4.35 -13.95
N LEU A 82 -7.99 4.08 -14.53
CA LEU A 82 -6.68 4.37 -13.95
C LEU A 82 -6.52 5.87 -13.65
N ALA A 83 -6.92 6.74 -14.58
CA ALA A 83 -6.89 8.19 -14.34
C ALA A 83 -7.70 8.59 -13.09
N GLN A 84 -8.87 7.96 -12.88
CA GLN A 84 -9.70 8.20 -11.70
C GLN A 84 -9.12 7.61 -10.42
N ILE A 85 -8.49 6.44 -10.49
CA ILE A 85 -7.76 5.85 -9.36
C ILE A 85 -6.64 6.81 -8.95
N LEU A 86 -5.82 7.26 -9.90
CA LEU A 86 -4.72 8.17 -9.61
C LEU A 86 -5.23 9.47 -8.99
N GLU A 87 -6.24 10.11 -9.57
CA GLU A 87 -6.83 11.36 -9.05
C GLU A 87 -7.36 11.23 -7.61
N LYS A 88 -8.07 10.15 -7.29
CA LYS A 88 -8.82 9.99 -6.03
C LYS A 88 -8.08 9.25 -4.92
N THR A 89 -6.86 8.82 -5.20
CA THR A 89 -6.01 8.10 -4.23
C THR A 89 -4.67 8.79 -4.01
N GLN A 90 -4.66 10.11 -4.13
CA GLN A 90 -3.47 10.93 -3.86
C GLN A 90 -3.00 10.77 -2.41
N ASN A 91 -1.69 10.87 -2.21
CA ASN A 91 -1.07 10.83 -0.88
C ASN A 91 -0.25 12.12 -0.66
N PRO A 92 -0.56 12.96 0.35
CA PRO A 92 -1.68 12.81 1.28
C PRO A 92 -3.05 13.03 0.61
N PRO A 93 -4.12 12.42 1.14
CA PRO A 93 -5.47 12.59 0.62
C PRO A 93 -5.97 14.01 0.90
N ARG A 94 -6.80 14.55 0.00
CA ARG A 94 -7.51 15.81 0.20
C ARG A 94 -8.71 15.61 1.15
N PRO A 95 -9.17 16.66 1.87
CA PRO A 95 -10.31 16.54 2.77
C PRO A 95 -11.58 15.98 2.10
N GLU A 96 -11.79 16.30 0.83
CA GLU A 96 -12.90 15.85 0.00
C GLU A 96 -12.72 14.45 -0.59
N ASP A 97 -11.50 13.91 -0.59
CA ASP A 97 -11.23 12.60 -1.19
C ASP A 97 -12.06 11.51 -0.48
N PRO A 98 -12.52 10.49 -1.24
CA PRO A 98 -13.35 9.43 -0.69
C PRO A 98 -12.54 8.57 0.29
N HIS A 99 -13.19 8.14 1.37
CA HIS A 99 -12.66 7.07 2.22
C HIS A 99 -12.58 5.75 1.44
N ILE A 100 -13.62 5.49 0.64
CA ILE A 100 -13.78 4.25 -0.12
C ILE A 100 -14.12 4.59 -1.56
N LEU A 101 -13.30 4.08 -2.48
CA LEU A 101 -13.53 4.14 -3.92
C LEU A 101 -14.00 2.77 -4.41
N ILE A 102 -15.18 2.70 -4.99
CA ILE A 102 -15.73 1.48 -5.59
C ILE A 102 -15.55 1.57 -7.10
N LEU A 103 -14.90 0.59 -7.72
CA LEU A 103 -14.75 0.51 -9.17
C LEU A 103 -15.82 -0.43 -9.73
N ASP A 104 -16.72 0.08 -10.56
CA ASP A 104 -17.56 -0.77 -11.43
C ASP A 104 -16.71 -1.18 -12.63
N ARG A 105 -15.96 -2.28 -12.45
CA ARG A 105 -14.84 -2.76 -13.27
C ARG A 105 -13.61 -1.86 -13.27
N GLY A 106 -12.45 -2.48 -13.09
CA GLY A 106 -11.17 -1.79 -13.01
C GLY A 106 -10.07 -2.49 -13.80
N LEU A 107 -8.87 -2.47 -13.22
CA LEU A 107 -7.67 -3.00 -13.87
C LEU A 107 -7.75 -4.52 -13.99
N PHE A 108 -8.26 -5.20 -12.95
CA PHE A 108 -8.41 -6.66 -12.94
C PHE A 108 -9.42 -7.12 -14.00
N ASP A 109 -10.61 -6.53 -14.07
CA ASP A 109 -11.65 -6.92 -15.06
C ASP A 109 -11.11 -6.75 -16.49
N SER A 110 -10.37 -5.65 -16.72
CA SER A 110 -9.77 -5.36 -18.03
C SER A 110 -8.74 -6.42 -18.45
N ILE A 111 -7.95 -6.97 -17.51
CA ILE A 111 -7.03 -8.07 -17.80
C ILE A 111 -7.79 -9.35 -18.19
N CYS A 112 -8.95 -9.61 -17.56
CA CYS A 112 -9.82 -10.72 -17.94
C CYS A 112 -10.34 -10.56 -19.38
N TRP A 113 -10.78 -9.36 -19.76
CA TRP A 113 -11.19 -9.04 -21.12
C TRP A 113 -10.06 -9.19 -22.13
N LEU A 114 -8.86 -8.68 -21.82
CA LEU A 114 -7.69 -8.82 -22.68
C LEU A 114 -7.31 -10.30 -22.91
N THR A 115 -7.44 -11.14 -21.88
CA THR A 115 -7.23 -12.60 -22.00
C THR A 115 -8.27 -13.23 -22.93
N LEU A 116 -9.53 -12.82 -22.84
CA LEU A 116 -10.57 -13.29 -23.77
C LEU A 116 -10.31 -12.81 -25.20
N MET A 117 -9.88 -11.58 -25.37
CA MET A 117 -9.57 -11.01 -26.69
C MET A 117 -8.43 -11.76 -27.38
N GLU A 118 -7.43 -12.23 -26.63
CA GLU A 118 -6.36 -13.08 -27.15
C GLU A 118 -6.91 -14.42 -27.65
N ARG A 119 -7.78 -15.08 -26.86
CA ARG A 119 -8.45 -16.34 -27.24
C ARG A 119 -9.31 -16.21 -28.49
N LEU A 120 -9.87 -15.02 -28.72
CA LEU A 120 -10.67 -14.70 -29.89
C LEU A 120 -9.83 -14.18 -31.06
N GLU A 121 -8.50 -14.25 -30.98
CA GLU A 121 -7.53 -13.78 -31.99
C GLU A 121 -7.68 -12.29 -32.35
N ARG A 122 -8.18 -11.48 -31.41
CA ARG A 122 -8.39 -10.03 -31.60
C ARG A 122 -7.25 -9.17 -31.09
N ILE A 123 -6.28 -9.78 -30.42
CA ILE A 123 -5.05 -9.14 -29.97
C ILE A 123 -3.93 -10.18 -30.01
N ARG A 124 -2.73 -9.77 -30.39
CA ARG A 124 -1.56 -10.64 -30.38
C ARG A 124 -1.17 -10.94 -28.92
N PRO A 125 -0.69 -12.17 -28.62
CA PRO A 125 -0.24 -12.52 -27.29
C PRO A 125 0.77 -11.52 -26.71
N GLN A 126 1.76 -11.11 -27.50
CA GLN A 126 2.81 -10.15 -27.10
C GLN A 126 2.25 -8.79 -26.66
N ASP A 127 1.33 -8.21 -27.44
CA ASP A 127 0.71 -6.93 -27.11
C ASP A 127 -0.11 -7.04 -25.82
N ARG A 128 -0.85 -8.13 -25.66
CA ARG A 128 -1.60 -8.41 -24.44
C ARG A 128 -0.69 -8.50 -23.22
N GLN A 129 0.49 -9.11 -23.33
CA GLN A 129 1.44 -9.17 -22.20
C GLN A 129 1.97 -7.79 -21.82
N LEU A 130 2.25 -6.93 -22.80
CA LEU A 130 2.73 -5.57 -22.56
C LEU A 130 1.67 -4.72 -21.87
N ILE A 131 0.41 -4.78 -22.35
CA ILE A 131 -0.71 -4.07 -21.73
C ILE A 131 -0.98 -4.61 -20.32
N GLU A 132 -0.95 -5.92 -20.13
CA GLU A 132 -1.12 -6.50 -18.80
C GLU A 132 -0.01 -6.04 -17.83
N LYS A 133 1.25 -6.01 -18.27
CA LYS A 133 2.37 -5.48 -17.46
C LYS A 133 2.15 -4.01 -17.08
N PHE A 134 1.70 -3.19 -18.04
CA PHE A 134 1.34 -1.79 -17.77
C PHE A 134 0.23 -1.69 -16.71
N LEU A 135 -0.87 -2.42 -16.84
CA LEU A 135 -1.97 -2.41 -15.88
C LEU A 135 -1.60 -3.00 -14.51
N ARG A 136 -0.49 -3.75 -14.43
CA ARG A 136 0.03 -4.38 -13.21
C ARG A 136 1.20 -3.64 -12.58
N ILE A 137 1.57 -2.46 -13.06
CA ILE A 137 2.59 -1.62 -12.41
C ILE A 137 2.24 -1.49 -10.92
N ASP A 138 3.22 -1.78 -10.07
CA ASP A 138 3.06 -1.96 -8.63
C ASP A 138 2.32 -0.81 -7.97
N ASP A 139 2.68 0.44 -8.27
CA ASP A 139 2.03 1.63 -7.70
C ASP A 139 0.52 1.68 -7.99
N TRP A 140 0.08 1.23 -9.16
CA TRP A 140 -1.34 1.30 -9.54
C TRP A 140 -2.12 0.11 -9.04
N ARG A 141 -1.51 -1.07 -9.17
CA ARG A 141 -2.11 -2.34 -8.78
C ARG A 141 -2.24 -2.45 -7.25
N LYS A 142 -1.26 -1.98 -6.47
CA LYS A 142 -1.32 -1.93 -4.99
C LYS A 142 -2.35 -0.94 -4.45
N ARG A 143 -2.85 0.01 -5.25
CA ARG A 143 -3.97 0.89 -4.85
C ARG A 143 -5.27 0.12 -4.73
N ILE A 144 -5.45 -0.98 -5.47
CA ILE A 144 -6.65 -1.82 -5.39
C ILE A 144 -6.56 -2.72 -4.16
N SER A 145 -7.36 -2.40 -3.14
CA SER A 145 -7.34 -3.09 -1.84
C SER A 145 -7.96 -4.49 -1.92
N ALA A 146 -9.00 -4.66 -2.74
CA ALA A 146 -9.63 -5.95 -2.99
C ALA A 146 -10.41 -5.98 -4.31
N VAL A 147 -10.56 -7.18 -4.87
CA VAL A 147 -11.37 -7.44 -6.06
C VAL A 147 -12.46 -8.45 -5.72
N PHE A 148 -13.71 -8.07 -5.91
CA PHE A 148 -14.88 -8.94 -5.83
C PHE A 148 -15.21 -9.48 -7.22
N VAL A 149 -14.84 -10.73 -7.48
CA VAL A 149 -15.07 -11.40 -8.77
C VAL A 149 -16.43 -12.09 -8.74
N MET A 150 -17.42 -11.45 -9.36
CA MET A 150 -18.79 -11.94 -9.40
C MET A 150 -19.02 -12.82 -10.62
N THR A 151 -19.41 -14.07 -10.37
CA THR A 151 -19.70 -15.06 -11.40
C THR A 151 -21.16 -15.49 -11.35
N VAL A 152 -21.64 -16.01 -12.48
CA VAL A 152 -22.97 -16.57 -12.64
C VAL A 152 -22.94 -17.59 -13.77
N SER A 153 -23.77 -18.63 -13.68
CA SER A 153 -23.94 -19.60 -14.75
C SER A 153 -24.45 -18.92 -16.05
N PRO A 154 -24.07 -19.40 -17.25
CA PRO A 154 -24.58 -18.85 -18.50
C PRO A 154 -26.12 -18.89 -18.58
N THR A 155 -26.75 -19.95 -18.04
CA THR A 155 -28.21 -20.10 -17.98
C THR A 155 -28.87 -19.04 -17.12
N ASP A 156 -28.35 -18.76 -15.93
CA ASP A 156 -28.90 -17.73 -15.04
C ASP A 156 -28.65 -16.33 -15.60
N SER A 157 -27.48 -16.10 -16.22
CA SER A 157 -27.15 -14.84 -16.90
C SER A 157 -28.12 -14.54 -18.05
N MET A 158 -28.41 -15.53 -18.89
CA MET A 158 -29.41 -15.40 -19.96
C MET A 158 -30.82 -15.17 -19.42
N THR A 159 -31.18 -15.83 -18.31
CA THR A 159 -32.48 -15.62 -17.65
C THR A 159 -32.62 -14.18 -17.15
N ARG A 160 -31.54 -13.61 -16.59
CA ARG A 160 -31.50 -12.20 -16.14
C ARG A 160 -31.50 -11.20 -17.28
N GLU A 161 -31.00 -11.56 -18.46
CA GLU A 161 -31.01 -10.70 -19.66
C GLU A 161 -32.41 -10.47 -20.22
N LYS A 162 -33.27 -11.50 -20.18
CA LYS A 162 -34.66 -11.40 -20.66
C LYS A 162 -35.41 -10.22 -20.01
N GLY A 163 -35.03 -9.85 -18.79
CA GLY A 163 -35.53 -8.66 -18.11
C GLY A 163 -37.04 -8.68 -17.96
N LEU A 164 -37.65 -7.49 -17.93
CA LEU A 164 -39.11 -7.31 -17.88
C LEU A 164 -39.76 -7.20 -19.27
N LEU A 165 -38.96 -6.94 -20.31
CA LEU A 165 -39.42 -6.73 -21.70
C LEU A 165 -38.56 -7.58 -22.64
N PRO A 166 -38.88 -8.88 -22.81
CA PRO A 166 -38.08 -9.78 -23.62
C PRO A 166 -38.23 -9.47 -25.11
N VAL A 167 -37.12 -9.50 -25.85
CA VAL A 167 -37.10 -9.43 -27.32
C VAL A 167 -36.73 -10.79 -27.86
N GLU A 168 -37.61 -11.40 -28.65
CA GLU A 168 -37.37 -12.72 -29.27
C GLU A 168 -36.57 -12.58 -30.58
N GLY A 169 -35.72 -13.57 -30.88
CA GLY A 169 -35.02 -13.67 -32.17
C GLY A 169 -33.70 -12.90 -32.32
N GLY A 170 -33.33 -12.03 -31.38
CA GLY A 170 -32.04 -11.32 -31.39
C GLY A 170 -30.95 -12.04 -30.59
N LYS A 171 -29.88 -12.54 -31.22
CA LYS A 171 -28.67 -13.01 -30.50
C LYS A 171 -27.68 -11.86 -30.35
N GLY A 172 -27.41 -11.45 -29.11
CA GLY A 172 -26.38 -10.45 -28.81
C GLY A 172 -24.97 -10.98 -29.06
N SER A 173 -24.03 -10.08 -29.36
CA SER A 173 -22.61 -10.43 -29.58
C SER A 173 -21.90 -10.95 -28.32
N ILE A 174 -22.42 -10.61 -27.14
CA ILE A 174 -21.91 -11.01 -25.82
C ILE A 174 -22.90 -11.94 -25.11
N MET A 175 -24.19 -11.60 -25.14
CA MET A 175 -25.26 -12.36 -24.46
C MET A 175 -25.68 -13.58 -25.28
N ASN A 176 -24.77 -14.56 -25.40
CA ASN A 176 -25.04 -15.89 -25.91
C ASN A 176 -24.34 -16.95 -25.02
N PRO A 177 -24.88 -18.18 -24.92
CA PRO A 177 -24.37 -19.18 -23.99
C PRO A 177 -22.89 -19.54 -24.16
N ASP A 178 -22.41 -19.66 -25.41
CA ASP A 178 -21.03 -20.07 -25.69
C ASP A 178 -20.03 -19.01 -25.25
N VAL A 179 -20.29 -17.74 -25.59
CA VAL A 179 -19.46 -16.60 -25.19
C VAL A 179 -19.53 -16.38 -23.68
N LEU A 180 -20.70 -16.51 -23.05
CA LEU A 180 -20.83 -16.41 -21.59
C LEU A 180 -20.06 -17.52 -20.88
N ASN A 181 -20.06 -18.74 -21.42
CA ASN A 181 -19.28 -19.85 -20.87
C ASN A 181 -17.77 -19.60 -21.02
N GLN A 182 -17.32 -19.11 -22.18
CA GLN A 182 -15.92 -18.71 -22.38
C GLN A 182 -15.51 -17.57 -21.44
N MET A 183 -16.38 -16.56 -21.24
CA MET A 183 -16.15 -15.48 -20.28
C MET A 183 -16.01 -16.00 -18.86
N LEU A 184 -16.93 -16.86 -18.43
CA LEU A 184 -16.90 -17.46 -17.09
C LEU A 184 -15.59 -18.22 -16.83
N ASN A 185 -15.18 -19.07 -17.77
CA ASN A 185 -13.93 -19.82 -17.65
C ASN A 185 -12.73 -18.88 -17.64
N THR A 186 -12.68 -17.93 -18.56
CA THR A 186 -11.59 -16.95 -18.65
C THR A 186 -11.46 -16.11 -17.37
N THR A 187 -12.58 -15.66 -16.79
CA THR A 187 -12.58 -14.92 -15.53
C THR A 187 -12.08 -15.79 -14.37
N LYS A 188 -12.52 -17.04 -14.26
CA LYS A 188 -12.05 -17.96 -13.20
C LYS A 188 -10.55 -18.25 -13.32
N GLU A 189 -10.08 -18.52 -14.53
CA GLU A 189 -8.66 -18.76 -14.78
C GLU A 189 -7.80 -17.52 -14.51
N ALA A 190 -8.26 -16.34 -14.90
CA ALA A 190 -7.57 -15.07 -14.61
C ALA A 190 -7.54 -14.78 -13.10
N ALA A 191 -8.63 -15.06 -12.38
CA ALA A 191 -8.68 -14.91 -10.93
C ALA A 191 -7.65 -15.81 -10.23
N GLU A 192 -7.56 -17.07 -10.63
CA GLU A 192 -6.55 -18.00 -10.08
C GLU A 192 -5.13 -17.56 -10.44
N ARG A 193 -4.90 -17.16 -11.69
CA ARG A 193 -3.59 -16.71 -12.18
C ARG A 193 -3.07 -15.47 -11.45
N MET A 194 -3.97 -14.56 -11.06
CA MET A 194 -3.61 -13.26 -10.49
C MET A 194 -3.83 -13.17 -8.97
N LYS A 195 -4.07 -14.29 -8.28
CA LYS A 195 -4.30 -14.33 -6.82
C LYS A 195 -3.12 -13.81 -5.98
N ASN A 196 -1.92 -13.84 -6.54
CA ASN A 196 -0.72 -13.30 -5.89
C ASN A 196 -0.53 -11.80 -6.15
N ASP A 197 -1.16 -11.27 -7.20
CA ASP A 197 -1.09 -9.84 -7.55
C ASP A 197 -2.22 -9.05 -6.87
N PHE A 198 -3.42 -9.62 -6.86
CA PHE A 198 -4.63 -9.00 -6.33
C PHE A 198 -5.22 -9.86 -5.20
N ARG A 199 -5.76 -9.18 -4.18
CA ARG A 199 -6.60 -9.82 -3.16
C ARG A 199 -7.99 -10.07 -3.73
N ILE A 200 -8.25 -11.32 -4.14
CA ILE A 200 -9.46 -11.70 -4.87
C ILE A 200 -10.44 -12.47 -3.98
N PHE A 201 -11.71 -12.07 -4.03
CA PHE A 201 -12.83 -12.79 -3.44
C PHE A 201 -13.79 -13.24 -4.54
N ASN A 202 -13.93 -14.56 -4.71
CA ASN A 202 -14.83 -15.14 -5.70
C ASN A 202 -16.25 -15.25 -5.15
N ILE A 203 -17.23 -14.76 -5.90
CA ILE A 203 -18.64 -14.67 -5.49
C ILE A 203 -19.50 -15.29 -6.59
N ASP A 204 -20.00 -16.51 -6.37
CA ASP A 204 -20.94 -17.16 -7.28
C ASP A 204 -22.38 -16.74 -6.93
N THR A 205 -23.09 -16.19 -7.92
CA THR A 205 -24.47 -15.72 -7.76
C THR A 205 -25.49 -16.63 -8.45
N SER A 206 -25.10 -17.83 -8.86
CA SER A 206 -25.97 -18.78 -9.57
C SER A 206 -27.08 -19.34 -8.66
N SER A 207 -28.23 -19.64 -9.26
CA SER A 207 -29.51 -19.97 -8.59
C SER A 207 -29.47 -21.25 -7.72
N GLY A 208 -28.40 -22.05 -7.79
CA GLY A 208 -28.23 -23.29 -7.03
C GLY A 208 -27.28 -23.21 -5.82
N GLN A 209 -26.46 -22.16 -5.70
CA GLN A 209 -25.48 -22.01 -4.61
C GLN A 209 -25.89 -20.97 -3.56
N ALA A 210 -26.76 -20.01 -3.92
CA ALA A 210 -27.36 -19.07 -2.99
C ALA A 210 -28.87 -19.28 -2.93
N LYS A 211 -29.36 -20.01 -1.91
CA LYS A 211 -30.81 -20.20 -1.67
C LYS A 211 -31.57 -18.91 -1.30
N ASP A 212 -30.89 -17.76 -1.20
CA ASP A 212 -31.49 -16.43 -0.98
C ASP A 212 -30.84 -15.39 -1.89
N GLY A 213 -31.65 -14.49 -2.44
CA GLY A 213 -31.33 -13.68 -3.61
C GLY A 213 -30.32 -12.53 -3.41
N ALA A 214 -30.51 -11.44 -4.16
CA ALA A 214 -29.58 -10.30 -4.23
C ALA A 214 -29.19 -9.71 -2.85
N LYS A 215 -30.08 -9.82 -1.85
CA LYS A 215 -29.82 -9.37 -0.47
C LYS A 215 -28.67 -10.14 0.19
N LYS A 216 -28.69 -11.48 0.15
CA LYS A 216 -27.65 -12.31 0.78
C LYS A 216 -26.29 -12.10 0.12
N THR A 217 -26.28 -11.94 -1.21
CA THR A 217 -25.06 -11.57 -1.95
C THR A 217 -24.52 -10.22 -1.46
N ALA A 218 -25.38 -9.22 -1.27
CA ALA A 218 -24.96 -7.93 -0.74
C ALA A 218 -24.46 -8.01 0.71
N GLU A 219 -25.04 -8.84 1.57
CA GLU A 219 -24.58 -9.06 2.95
C GLU A 219 -23.20 -9.72 2.98
N ILE A 220 -22.97 -10.75 2.16
CA ILE A 220 -21.65 -11.40 2.02
C ILE A 220 -20.59 -10.39 1.55
N VAL A 221 -20.91 -9.61 0.52
CA VAL A 221 -19.98 -8.61 -0.02
C VAL A 221 -19.71 -7.51 0.99
N ALA A 222 -20.72 -7.07 1.74
CA ALA A 222 -20.56 -6.09 2.80
C ALA A 222 -19.66 -6.61 3.92
N ASP A 223 -19.83 -7.87 4.34
CA ASP A 223 -18.95 -8.50 5.34
C ASP A 223 -17.50 -8.55 4.84
N LEU A 224 -17.27 -9.04 3.62
CA LEU A 224 -15.93 -9.09 3.03
C LEU A 224 -15.31 -7.69 2.90
N ALA A 225 -16.07 -6.69 2.46
CA ALA A 225 -15.62 -5.31 2.38
C ALA A 225 -15.26 -4.75 3.77
N LEU A 226 -16.07 -5.02 4.79
CA LEU A 226 -15.77 -4.62 6.17
C LEU A 226 -14.52 -5.31 6.71
N ASN A 227 -14.29 -6.59 6.39
CA ASN A 227 -13.05 -7.28 6.76
C ASN A 227 -11.82 -6.58 6.14
N VAL A 228 -11.89 -6.19 4.86
CA VAL A 228 -10.83 -5.41 4.19
C VAL A 228 -10.63 -4.06 4.88
N ILE A 229 -11.71 -3.36 5.23
CA ILE A 229 -11.65 -2.06 5.92
C ILE A 229 -11.02 -2.19 7.31
N GLU A 230 -11.48 -3.14 8.11
CA GLU A 230 -11.01 -3.35 9.47
C GLU A 230 -9.55 -3.79 9.51
N GLU A 231 -9.10 -4.64 8.57
CA GLU A 231 -7.69 -4.99 8.42
C GLU A 231 -6.84 -3.78 8.04
N HIS A 232 -7.35 -2.93 7.14
CA HIS A 232 -6.65 -1.70 6.74
C HIS A 232 -6.48 -0.73 7.93
N LEU A 233 -7.48 -0.65 8.81
CA LEU A 233 -7.45 0.22 9.99
C LEU A 233 -6.62 -0.33 11.17
N ARG A 234 -6.39 -1.65 11.23
CA ARG A 234 -5.75 -2.31 12.37
C ARG A 234 -4.25 -2.04 12.48
N GLU A 235 -3.60 -1.81 11.35
CA GLU A 235 -2.14 -1.64 11.25
C GLU A 235 -1.37 -2.74 11.99
N ASP A 236 -1.33 -3.95 11.41
CA ASP A 236 -0.52 -5.04 11.95
C ASP A 236 0.97 -4.81 11.65
N ILE A 237 1.80 -4.66 12.68
CA ILE A 237 3.23 -4.34 12.57
C ILE A 237 4.13 -5.49 13.02
N LEU A 238 5.32 -5.57 12.41
CA LEU A 238 6.31 -6.62 12.69
C LEU A 238 7.04 -6.37 14.00
N SER A 239 7.19 -7.42 14.79
CA SER A 239 8.00 -7.38 16.01
C SER A 239 8.61 -8.73 16.37
N LEU A 240 9.73 -8.69 17.09
CA LEU A 240 10.39 -9.84 17.71
C LEU A 240 10.31 -9.77 19.23
N PRO A 241 10.46 -10.90 19.94
CA PRO A 241 10.70 -10.88 21.38
C PRO A 241 11.95 -10.07 21.71
N LYS A 242 11.86 -9.18 22.71
CA LYS A 242 12.97 -8.31 23.14
C LYS A 242 14.22 -9.13 23.47
N ALA A 243 14.06 -10.28 24.11
CA ALA A 243 15.16 -11.18 24.46
C ALA A 243 15.98 -11.66 23.25
N GLU A 244 15.37 -11.80 22.07
CA GLU A 244 16.11 -12.19 20.84
C GLU A 244 16.94 -11.02 20.31
N VAL A 245 16.38 -9.80 20.34
CA VAL A 245 17.10 -8.59 19.92
C VAL A 245 18.24 -8.26 20.87
N THR A 246 17.99 -8.25 22.18
CA THR A 246 19.02 -7.94 23.20
C THR A 246 20.15 -8.96 23.20
N LYS A 247 19.87 -10.24 22.90
CA LYS A 247 20.90 -11.27 22.73
C LYS A 247 21.84 -10.97 21.57
N LEU A 248 21.34 -10.43 20.46
CA LEU A 248 22.16 -10.08 19.31
C LEU A 248 23.01 -8.83 19.57
N PHE A 249 22.44 -7.81 20.22
CA PHE A 249 23.16 -6.57 20.54
C PHE A 249 24.14 -6.71 21.72
N GLY A 250 23.80 -7.52 22.72
CA GLY A 250 24.56 -7.59 23.97
C GLY A 250 24.68 -6.21 24.61
N ALA A 251 25.91 -5.74 24.86
CA ALA A 251 26.17 -4.40 25.37
C ALA A 251 26.40 -3.34 24.26
N LYS A 252 26.33 -3.73 22.98
CA LYS A 252 26.55 -2.82 21.85
C LYS A 252 25.28 -2.02 21.58
N ARG A 253 25.43 -0.79 21.05
CA ARG A 253 24.31 0.00 20.50
C ARG A 253 24.16 -0.14 18.99
N CYS A 254 25.20 -0.62 18.31
CA CYS A 254 25.24 -0.76 16.86
C CYS A 254 25.72 -2.17 16.48
N LEU A 255 25.02 -2.79 15.53
CA LEU A 255 25.46 -4.01 14.85
C LEU A 255 26.06 -3.64 13.49
N PRO A 256 27.26 -4.16 13.15
CA PRO A 256 27.78 -4.09 11.79
C PRO A 256 26.95 -4.96 10.83
N ILE A 257 27.18 -4.79 9.53
CA ILE A 257 26.43 -5.43 8.43
C ILE A 257 26.21 -6.93 8.64
N ALA A 258 27.24 -7.69 9.02
CA ALA A 258 27.14 -9.14 9.19
C ALA A 258 26.14 -9.55 10.29
N GLU A 259 26.18 -8.87 11.45
CA GLU A 259 25.29 -9.12 12.58
C GLU A 259 23.88 -8.57 12.30
N ALA A 260 23.78 -7.41 11.64
CA ALA A 260 22.52 -6.83 11.19
C ALA A 260 21.81 -7.73 10.16
N THR A 261 22.55 -8.41 9.28
CA THR A 261 21.99 -9.38 8.33
C THR A 261 21.30 -10.54 9.06
N ALA A 262 21.90 -11.03 10.16
CA ALA A 262 21.28 -12.07 10.98
C ALA A 262 19.99 -11.57 11.66
N LEU A 263 19.97 -10.31 12.11
CA LEU A 263 18.76 -9.68 12.67
C LEU A 263 17.64 -9.53 11.63
N VAL A 264 17.96 -9.08 10.41
CA VAL A 264 17.02 -9.02 9.27
C VAL A 264 16.44 -10.41 8.99
N ALA A 265 17.29 -11.44 8.94
CA ALA A 265 16.85 -12.83 8.74
C ALA A 265 15.93 -13.32 9.88
N ALA A 266 16.20 -12.93 11.13
CA ALA A 266 15.32 -13.25 12.27
C ALA A 266 13.95 -12.60 12.09
N PHE A 267 13.88 -11.30 11.78
CA PHE A 267 12.61 -10.62 11.54
C PHE A 267 11.80 -11.26 10.40
N ASN A 268 12.45 -11.58 9.27
CA ASN A 268 11.79 -12.22 8.13
C ASN A 268 11.32 -13.65 8.43
N LYS A 269 12.00 -14.40 9.31
CA LYS A 269 11.73 -15.81 9.58
C LYS A 269 10.82 -16.07 10.78
N THR A 270 11.06 -15.36 11.89
CA THR A 270 10.39 -15.60 13.19
C THR A 270 9.63 -14.37 13.71
N GLY A 271 9.71 -13.23 13.01
CA GLY A 271 8.94 -12.06 13.35
C GLY A 271 7.44 -12.30 13.28
N ASN A 272 6.70 -11.65 14.18
CA ASN A 272 5.24 -11.78 14.25
C ASN A 272 4.57 -10.43 13.97
N PHE A 273 3.52 -10.47 13.16
CA PHE A 273 2.63 -9.34 12.90
C PHE A 273 1.47 -9.34 13.89
N ALA A 274 1.26 -8.20 14.56
CA ALA A 274 0.15 -7.99 15.48
C ALA A 274 -0.28 -6.52 15.48
N PRO A 275 -1.50 -6.19 15.95
CA PRO A 275 -2.02 -4.82 15.92
C PRO A 275 -1.06 -3.85 16.62
N ARG A 276 -0.78 -2.71 15.98
CA ARG A 276 0.16 -1.71 16.51
C ARG A 276 -0.10 -1.32 17.96
N GLU A 277 -1.36 -1.03 18.29
CA GLU A 277 -1.77 -0.66 19.65
C GLU A 277 -1.37 -1.74 20.69
N GLN A 278 -1.44 -3.03 20.31
CA GLN A 278 -1.06 -4.15 21.18
C GLN A 278 0.46 -4.30 21.30
N VAL A 279 1.18 -4.13 20.18
CA VAL A 279 2.64 -4.24 20.14
C VAL A 279 3.31 -3.08 20.87
N GLU A 280 2.80 -1.85 20.72
CA GLU A 280 3.30 -0.67 21.45
C GLU A 280 3.05 -0.78 22.96
N ALA A 281 1.94 -1.41 23.39
CA ALA A 281 1.66 -1.68 24.80
C ALA A 281 2.52 -2.80 25.41
N ASP A 282 3.04 -3.72 24.60
CA ASP A 282 3.83 -4.87 25.05
C ASP A 282 5.34 -4.55 25.10
N LYS A 283 5.84 -4.24 26.30
CA LYS A 283 7.27 -3.95 26.55
C LYS A 283 8.19 -5.16 26.34
N SER A 284 7.65 -6.36 26.16
CA SER A 284 8.43 -7.56 25.86
C SER A 284 8.76 -7.71 24.36
N ARG A 285 8.30 -6.78 23.52
CA ARG A 285 8.49 -6.82 22.07
C ARG A 285 9.31 -5.64 21.56
N VAL A 286 10.04 -5.89 20.48
CA VAL A 286 10.81 -4.88 19.76
C VAL A 286 10.37 -4.88 18.29
N GLN A 287 10.02 -3.68 17.82
CA GLN A 287 9.50 -3.40 16.49
C GLN A 287 10.65 -3.08 15.53
N ALA A 288 10.62 -3.63 14.32
CA ALA A 288 11.59 -3.28 13.28
C ALA A 288 11.21 -1.97 12.60
N LEU A 289 12.13 -1.00 12.57
CA LEU A 289 12.04 0.21 11.77
C LEU A 289 13.15 0.22 10.71
N PRO A 290 12.88 -0.21 9.47
CA PRO A 290 13.75 0.06 8.35
C PRO A 290 13.84 1.57 8.15
N VAL A 291 15.06 2.10 8.24
CA VAL A 291 15.35 3.51 8.03
C VAL A 291 16.35 3.64 6.89
N VAL A 292 16.10 4.58 5.99
CA VAL A 292 16.93 4.80 4.81
C VAL A 292 17.63 6.14 4.92
N VAL A 293 18.96 6.09 4.91
CA VAL A 293 19.83 7.26 4.73
C VAL A 293 19.94 7.54 3.23
N ILE A 294 19.60 8.77 2.83
CA ILE A 294 19.64 9.20 1.43
C ILE A 294 20.92 10.00 1.20
N ARG A 295 21.73 9.57 0.24
CA ARG A 295 22.93 10.30 -0.21
C ARG A 295 22.80 10.78 -1.64
N ASN A 296 23.31 11.97 -1.91
CA ASN A 296 23.49 12.44 -3.27
C ASN A 296 24.73 11.83 -3.93
N LYS A 297 24.95 12.14 -5.22
CA LYS A 297 26.12 11.65 -5.96
C LYS A 297 27.43 12.08 -5.29
N SER A 298 27.47 13.32 -4.82
CA SER A 298 28.59 13.93 -4.09
C SER A 298 28.86 13.30 -2.72
N GLY A 299 27.92 12.53 -2.18
CA GLY A 299 28.03 11.86 -0.88
C GLY A 299 27.54 12.70 0.29
N ASP A 300 26.85 13.80 0.05
CA ASP A 300 26.16 14.55 1.09
C ASP A 300 24.95 13.76 1.58
N VAL A 301 24.56 13.96 2.84
CA VAL A 301 23.47 13.25 3.50
C VAL A 301 22.24 14.14 3.56
N LEU A 302 21.08 13.60 3.19
CA LEU A 302 19.81 14.31 3.32
C LEU A 302 19.46 14.48 4.81
N ARG A 303 19.34 15.73 5.24
CA ARG A 303 18.82 16.10 6.56
C ARG A 303 17.37 16.57 6.43
N LEU A 304 16.50 16.02 7.26
CA LEU A 304 15.06 16.27 7.29
C LEU A 304 14.66 16.87 8.65
N ARG A 305 13.54 17.60 8.71
CA ARG A 305 12.95 18.07 9.98
C ARG A 305 11.55 17.50 10.17
N ARG A 306 11.38 16.49 11.03
CA ARG A 306 10.10 15.78 11.21
C ARG A 306 8.98 16.72 11.64
N LYS A 307 7.79 16.56 11.06
CA LYS A 307 6.54 17.13 11.56
C LYS A 307 5.56 15.99 11.78
N GLU A 308 5.18 15.80 13.01
CA GLU A 308 4.30 14.70 13.40
C GLU A 308 2.86 15.21 13.47
N ARG A 309 1.89 14.30 13.28
CA ARG A 309 0.45 14.61 13.35
C ARG A 309 0.04 15.25 14.68
N TYR A 310 0.74 14.89 15.75
CA TYR A 310 0.54 15.41 17.10
C TYR A 310 1.84 16.03 17.60
N ASP A 311 1.73 17.20 18.22
CA ASP A 311 2.87 17.99 18.70
C ASP A 311 3.58 17.35 19.91
N ASP A 312 2.92 16.40 20.59
CA ASP A 312 3.47 15.64 21.72
C ASP A 312 4.39 14.49 21.27
N ASN A 313 4.45 14.18 19.98
CA ASN A 313 5.35 13.15 19.47
C ASN A 313 6.81 13.61 19.66
N PRO A 314 7.69 12.80 20.27
CA PRO A 314 9.07 13.18 20.57
C PRO A 314 9.95 13.44 19.35
N LEU A 315 9.50 13.11 18.14
CA LEU A 315 10.18 13.44 16.88
C LEU A 315 9.72 14.78 16.30
N HIS A 316 8.62 15.37 16.76
CA HIS A 316 8.09 16.62 16.23
C HIS A 316 9.17 17.73 16.30
N GLU A 317 9.38 18.41 15.17
CA GLU A 317 10.43 19.43 14.94
C GLU A 317 11.89 18.98 15.06
N LYS A 318 12.18 17.69 15.31
CA LYS A 318 13.56 17.19 15.37
C LYS A 318 14.19 17.09 13.98
N LEU A 319 15.49 17.38 13.93
CA LEU A 319 16.31 17.13 12.76
C LEU A 319 16.75 15.66 12.75
N VAL A 320 16.49 14.97 11.64
CA VAL A 320 16.84 13.57 11.40
C VAL A 320 17.57 13.42 10.07
N ILE A 321 18.21 12.28 9.82
CA ILE A 321 18.96 12.01 8.57
C ILE A 321 18.44 10.78 7.81
N TRP A 322 17.24 10.33 8.17
CA TRP A 322 16.66 9.10 7.68
C TRP A 322 15.15 9.28 7.43
N ALA A 323 14.63 8.50 6.49
CA ALA A 323 13.20 8.30 6.25
C ALA A 323 12.85 6.83 6.53
N GLY A 324 11.70 6.56 7.15
CA GLY A 324 11.37 5.19 7.54
C GLY A 324 10.29 5.09 8.60
N GLY A 325 9.82 3.86 8.82
CA GLY A 325 8.69 3.59 9.68
C GLY A 325 8.51 2.10 9.96
N HIS A 326 7.34 1.76 10.48
CA HIS A 326 7.02 0.39 10.89
C HIS A 326 6.84 -0.54 9.70
N VAL A 327 7.43 -1.73 9.79
CA VAL A 327 7.12 -2.83 8.85
C VAL A 327 5.71 -3.33 9.10
N ARG A 328 4.89 -3.36 8.05
CA ARG A 328 3.49 -3.79 8.11
C ARG A 328 3.30 -5.14 7.47
N LYS A 329 2.20 -5.80 7.83
CA LYS A 329 1.83 -7.10 7.24
C LYS A 329 1.71 -7.04 5.71
N GLU A 330 1.29 -5.90 5.16
CA GLU A 330 1.25 -5.69 3.69
C GLU A 330 2.63 -5.65 3.02
N ASP A 331 3.70 -5.42 3.78
CA ASP A 331 5.08 -5.44 3.29
C ASP A 331 5.63 -6.86 3.14
N GLN A 332 4.94 -7.89 3.65
CA GLN A 332 5.40 -9.29 3.58
C GLN A 332 5.38 -9.89 2.15
N ILE A 333 5.03 -9.10 1.15
CA ILE A 333 5.00 -9.52 -0.25
C ILE A 333 6.44 -9.80 -0.73
N ASN A 334 6.66 -10.95 -1.37
CA ASN A 334 7.95 -11.38 -1.95
C ASN A 334 9.10 -11.69 -0.96
N GLY A 335 8.80 -11.88 0.33
CA GLY A 335 9.71 -12.56 1.27
C GLY A 335 10.72 -11.70 2.04
N ASP A 336 10.95 -10.45 1.65
CA ASP A 336 11.76 -9.49 2.42
C ASP A 336 10.95 -8.24 2.81
N CYS A 337 10.26 -8.34 3.94
CA CYS A 337 9.34 -7.29 4.38
C CYS A 337 10.05 -6.01 4.81
N LEU A 338 11.32 -6.09 5.21
CA LEU A 338 12.07 -4.91 5.66
C LEU A 338 12.47 -4.02 4.48
N ILE A 339 12.94 -4.62 3.38
CA ILE A 339 13.23 -3.86 2.16
C ILE A 339 11.95 -3.29 1.54
N GLN A 340 10.86 -4.06 1.49
CA GLN A 340 9.60 -3.55 0.95
C GLN A 340 9.05 -2.38 1.79
N CYS A 341 9.15 -2.46 3.11
CA CYS A 341 8.83 -1.34 4.00
C CYS A 341 9.73 -0.14 3.73
N ALA A 342 11.05 -0.32 3.62
CA ALA A 342 11.99 0.78 3.36
C ALA A 342 11.66 1.52 2.05
N LEU A 343 11.37 0.77 0.97
CA LEU A 343 10.96 1.34 -0.31
C LEU A 343 9.63 2.10 -0.21
N ARG A 344 8.64 1.52 0.50
CA ARG A 344 7.33 2.14 0.69
C ARG A 344 7.44 3.44 1.49
N GLU A 345 8.14 3.44 2.61
CA GLU A 345 8.30 4.63 3.46
C GLU A 345 9.06 5.74 2.71
N VAL A 346 10.13 5.42 1.98
CA VAL A 346 10.83 6.42 1.16
C VAL A 346 9.94 6.99 0.04
N GLN A 347 9.10 6.16 -0.57
CA GLN A 347 8.14 6.63 -1.59
C GLN A 347 7.03 7.48 -0.98
N GLU A 348 6.50 7.11 0.19
CA GLU A 348 5.43 7.85 0.89
C GLU A 348 5.94 9.19 1.43
N GLU A 349 7.12 9.21 2.06
CA GLU A 349 7.68 10.40 2.73
C GLU A 349 8.39 11.35 1.74
N LEU A 350 9.18 10.80 0.81
CA LEU A 350 10.11 11.57 -0.05
C LEU A 350 9.76 11.56 -1.54
N ARG A 351 8.78 10.73 -1.95
CA ARG A 351 8.40 10.50 -3.36
C ARG A 351 9.55 10.04 -4.26
N LEU A 352 10.54 9.37 -3.68
CA LEU A 352 11.62 8.73 -4.42
C LEU A 352 11.20 7.31 -4.84
N SER A 353 11.39 6.99 -6.11
CA SER A 353 11.18 5.64 -6.63
C SER A 353 12.54 4.97 -6.76
N ILE A 354 12.79 4.00 -5.89
CA ILE A 354 14.07 3.31 -5.75
C ILE A 354 13.85 1.82 -6.04
N ASP A 355 14.81 1.17 -6.67
CA ASP A 355 14.77 -0.27 -6.81
C ASP A 355 15.39 -0.97 -5.59
N ALA A 356 14.82 -2.12 -5.20
CA ALA A 356 15.24 -2.88 -4.02
C ALA A 356 16.75 -3.18 -3.98
N HIS A 357 17.36 -3.45 -5.15
CA HIS A 357 18.78 -3.79 -5.27
C HIS A 357 19.72 -2.58 -5.11
N GLU A 358 19.18 -1.36 -5.13
CA GLU A 358 19.94 -0.12 -4.89
C GLU A 358 20.02 0.22 -3.39
N LEU A 359 19.23 -0.46 -2.54
CA LEU A 359 19.33 -0.33 -1.09
C LEU A 359 20.42 -1.23 -0.54
N SER A 360 21.33 -0.64 0.23
CA SER A 360 22.44 -1.35 0.87
C SER A 360 22.25 -1.37 2.39
N LEU A 361 22.29 -2.55 3.01
CA LEU A 361 22.28 -2.66 4.46
C LEU A 361 23.59 -2.15 5.04
N GLN A 362 23.51 -1.19 5.97
CA GLN A 362 24.68 -0.58 6.61
C GLN A 362 24.86 -1.06 8.06
N GLY A 363 23.79 -1.44 8.73
CA GLY A 363 23.85 -1.92 10.12
C GLY A 363 22.50 -1.90 10.80
N ALA A 364 22.51 -2.03 12.13
CA ALA A 364 21.31 -1.86 12.94
C ALA A 364 21.64 -1.13 14.25
N ILE A 365 20.72 -0.30 14.74
CA ILE A 365 20.88 0.48 15.97
C ILE A 365 19.75 0.18 16.94
N TYR A 366 20.13 -0.08 18.19
CA TYR A 366 19.21 -0.37 19.28
C TYR A 366 19.71 0.26 20.58
N SER A 367 18.78 0.78 21.38
CA SER A 367 19.09 1.40 22.66
C SER A 367 18.00 1.06 23.68
N GLU A 368 18.40 0.56 24.85
CA GLU A 368 17.48 0.23 25.94
C GLU A 368 17.19 1.41 26.88
N LEU A 369 17.85 2.56 26.67
CA LEU A 369 17.86 3.66 27.64
C LEU A 369 16.62 4.55 27.56
N GLY A 370 15.94 4.62 26.42
CA GLY A 370 14.70 5.40 26.26
C GLY A 370 13.47 4.51 26.30
N GLU A 371 12.37 5.00 26.88
CA GLU A 371 11.10 4.25 26.93
C GLU A 371 10.62 3.82 25.54
N ARG A 372 10.76 4.71 24.54
CA ARG A 372 10.38 4.43 23.15
C ARG A 372 11.50 3.69 22.39
N SER A 373 12.77 4.07 22.53
CA SER A 373 13.88 3.40 21.82
C SER A 373 14.07 1.95 22.28
N ALA A 374 13.70 1.60 23.52
CA ALA A 374 13.76 0.22 24.00
C ALA A 374 12.80 -0.74 23.29
N GLN A 375 11.75 -0.22 22.63
CA GLN A 375 10.75 -1.00 21.89
C GLN A 375 10.95 -0.96 20.37
N HIS A 376 11.98 -0.28 19.87
CA HIS A 376 12.23 -0.14 18.44
C HIS A 376 13.69 -0.40 18.10
N VAL A 377 13.95 -1.08 16.98
CA VAL A 377 15.29 -1.26 16.43
C VAL A 377 15.33 -0.67 15.03
N ALA A 378 16.30 0.22 14.79
CA ALA A 378 16.54 0.78 13.47
C ALA A 378 17.35 -0.23 12.63
N ILE A 379 16.83 -0.62 11.47
CA ILE A 379 17.56 -1.38 10.46
C ILE A 379 18.00 -0.38 9.39
N VAL A 380 19.30 -0.08 9.36
CA VAL A 380 19.83 1.06 8.62
C VAL A 380 20.19 0.62 7.21
N TYR A 381 19.47 1.16 6.24
CA TYR A 381 19.80 1.07 4.82
C TYR A 381 20.36 2.40 4.32
N GLU A 382 21.16 2.34 3.26
CA GLU A 382 21.61 3.51 2.50
C GLU A 382 21.20 3.36 1.04
N TRP A 383 20.68 4.45 0.47
CA TRP A 383 20.56 4.64 -0.97
C TRP A 383 21.42 5.83 -1.40
N LYS A 384 22.19 5.64 -2.47
CA LYS A 384 22.99 6.69 -3.08
C LYS A 384 22.46 7.01 -4.48
N ALA A 385 22.03 8.24 -4.68
CA ALA A 385 21.55 8.70 -5.97
C ALA A 385 22.67 8.79 -7.01
N ALA A 386 22.30 8.56 -8.28
CA ALA A 386 23.18 8.75 -9.42
C ALA A 386 23.40 10.24 -9.80
N THR A 387 22.65 11.16 -9.20
CA THR A 387 22.67 12.60 -9.48
C THR A 387 22.67 13.42 -8.18
N ASP A 388 23.14 14.66 -8.25
CA ASP A 388 22.98 15.65 -7.17
C ASP A 388 21.65 16.41 -7.27
N ASP A 389 21.02 16.38 -8.45
CA ASP A 389 19.70 16.96 -8.69
C ASP A 389 18.61 15.98 -8.27
N ILE A 390 18.47 15.80 -6.95
CA ILE A 390 17.44 14.94 -6.35
C ILE A 390 16.31 15.84 -5.92
N ALA A 391 15.25 15.86 -6.74
CA ALA A 391 14.00 16.50 -6.35
C ALA A 391 13.32 15.65 -5.27
N VAL A 392 13.48 16.04 -4.01
CA VAL A 392 12.73 15.47 -2.90
C VAL A 392 11.44 16.26 -2.72
N VAL A 393 10.31 15.61 -3.00
CA VAL A 393 8.99 16.22 -2.78
C VAL A 393 8.44 15.65 -1.49
N LEU A 394 8.40 16.48 -0.45
CA LEU A 394 7.95 16.06 0.87
C LEU A 394 6.43 16.11 0.94
N SER A 395 5.84 15.10 1.58
CA SER A 395 4.40 15.09 1.87
C SER A 395 4.04 16.24 2.82
N SER A 396 2.95 16.97 2.52
CA SER A 396 2.46 18.07 3.36
C SER A 396 1.94 17.61 4.72
N ALA A 397 1.72 16.31 4.89
CA ALA A 397 1.33 15.70 6.16
C ALA A 397 2.50 15.58 7.15
N GLU A 398 3.75 15.56 6.66
CA GLU A 398 4.91 15.19 7.50
C GLU A 398 6.06 16.20 7.51
N PHE A 399 6.04 17.25 6.68
CA PHE A 399 7.10 18.28 6.65
C PHE A 399 6.58 19.65 6.18
N PHE A 400 7.05 20.76 6.77
CA PHE A 400 6.54 22.12 6.49
C PHE A 400 7.32 22.84 5.38
N GLU A 401 6.58 23.35 4.40
CA GLU A 401 7.00 24.36 3.42
C GLU A 401 7.00 25.76 4.07
N ARG A 402 8.18 26.36 4.34
CA ARG A 402 8.23 27.76 4.78
C ARG A 402 8.37 28.68 3.57
N ARG A 403 7.39 29.57 3.38
CA ARG A 403 7.33 30.70 2.44
C ARG A 403 8.69 31.06 1.82
N GLY A 404 8.80 30.75 0.55
CA GLY A 404 10.02 30.80 -0.26
C GLY A 404 10.02 29.55 -1.12
N THR A 405 10.31 29.69 -2.41
CA THR A 405 10.19 28.63 -3.40
C THR A 405 10.99 27.38 -3.01
N SER A 406 10.28 26.36 -2.51
CA SER A 406 10.64 24.95 -2.27
C SER A 406 11.54 24.55 -1.07
N LEU A 407 11.18 23.36 -0.53
CA LEU A 407 11.93 22.36 0.27
C LEU A 407 12.02 22.49 1.80
N SER A 408 11.91 21.34 2.48
CA SER A 408 12.44 21.15 3.83
C SER A 408 13.19 19.81 3.97
N GLY A 409 14.14 19.58 3.06
CA GLY A 409 15.22 18.61 3.20
C GLY A 409 16.49 19.22 2.59
N SER A 410 17.62 19.20 3.31
CA SER A 410 18.88 19.77 2.82
C SER A 410 19.95 18.70 2.80
N PHE A 411 20.64 18.55 1.67
CA PHE A 411 21.86 17.76 1.62
C PHE A 411 22.98 18.50 2.37
N VAL A 412 23.64 17.79 3.29
CA VAL A 412 24.71 18.33 4.13
C VAL A 412 25.95 17.44 3.96
N PRO A 413 27.14 18.03 3.76
CA PRO A 413 28.38 17.27 3.73
C PRO A 413 28.55 16.41 4.99
N LEU A 414 28.98 15.17 4.82
CA LEU A 414 29.09 14.23 5.94
C LEU A 414 30.04 14.74 7.05
N LYS A 415 31.08 15.51 6.68
CA LYS A 415 31.99 16.14 7.64
C LYS A 415 31.26 17.16 8.53
N ASP A 416 30.41 17.99 7.94
CA ASP A 416 29.64 18.98 8.68
C ASP A 416 28.60 18.31 9.58
N LEU A 417 28.02 17.21 9.11
CA LEU A 417 27.09 16.39 9.90
C LEU A 417 27.79 15.72 11.09
N ALA A 418 29.03 15.24 10.91
CA ALA A 418 29.84 14.70 12.00
C ALA A 418 30.09 15.78 13.08
N LEU A 419 30.42 17.01 12.69
CA LEU A 419 30.57 18.13 13.61
C LEU A 419 29.24 18.53 14.29
N ASP A 420 28.13 18.44 13.58
CA ASP A 420 26.79 18.77 14.11
C ASP A 420 26.33 17.79 15.20
N VAL A 421 26.81 16.53 15.18
CA VAL A 421 26.57 15.53 16.24
C VAL A 421 27.68 15.49 17.30
N ASP A 422 28.90 15.91 16.96
CA ASP A 422 30.07 15.85 17.82
C ASP A 422 30.33 17.13 18.61
N LYS A 423 29.41 17.45 19.52
CA LYS A 423 29.60 18.51 20.51
C LYS A 423 29.50 17.97 21.93
N GLU A 424 30.37 18.50 22.79
CA GLU A 424 30.55 18.10 24.19
C GLU A 424 29.25 18.24 24.99
N LYS A 425 28.48 19.31 24.76
CA LYS A 425 27.16 19.49 25.35
C LYS A 425 26.08 19.13 24.36
N GLU A 426 25.18 18.23 24.78
CA GLU A 426 24.02 17.81 23.99
C GLU A 426 23.16 18.98 23.50
N LYS A 427 23.01 20.03 24.34
CA LYS A 427 22.28 21.27 24.00
C LYS A 427 22.87 22.09 22.85
N GLU A 428 24.12 21.83 22.48
CA GLU A 428 24.81 22.57 21.41
C GLU A 428 24.78 21.82 20.08
N ARG A 429 24.42 20.53 20.10
CA ARG A 429 24.28 19.69 18.90
C ARG A 429 23.13 20.18 18.05
N LYS A 430 23.34 20.25 16.73
CA LYS A 430 22.25 20.59 15.80
C LYS A 430 21.36 19.38 15.52
N VAL A 431 21.91 18.18 15.62
CA VAL A 431 21.19 16.91 15.49
C VAL A 431 21.27 16.20 16.83
N THR A 432 20.11 16.07 17.48
CA THR A 432 19.98 15.50 18.83
C THR A 432 19.15 14.22 18.85
N GLU A 433 18.55 13.83 17.72
CA GLU A 433 17.81 12.58 17.62
C GLU A 433 18.77 11.39 17.72
N GLU A 434 18.46 10.45 18.61
CA GLU A 434 19.36 9.39 19.08
C GLU A 434 19.89 8.53 17.92
N TRP A 435 19.01 8.05 17.04
CA TRP A 435 19.43 7.20 15.92
C TRP A 435 20.25 7.98 14.90
N SER A 436 19.86 9.21 14.58
CA SER A 436 20.65 10.06 13.68
C SER A 436 22.07 10.27 14.21
N VAL A 437 22.23 10.47 15.52
CA VAL A 437 23.55 10.57 16.16
C VAL A 437 24.32 9.26 16.05
N GLU A 438 23.71 8.13 16.41
CA GLU A 438 24.37 6.81 16.39
C GLU A 438 24.72 6.37 14.96
N ILE A 439 23.86 6.62 13.96
CA ILE A 439 24.13 6.36 12.53
C ILE A 439 25.37 7.14 12.08
N VAL A 440 25.46 8.42 12.39
CA VAL A 440 26.62 9.23 11.99
C VAL A 440 27.88 8.71 12.66
N ARG A 441 27.84 8.45 13.97
CA ARG A 441 29.02 8.09 14.76
C ARG A 441 29.55 6.68 14.46
N GLU A 442 28.65 5.71 14.37
CA GLU A 442 29.02 4.29 14.31
C GLU A 442 29.01 3.71 12.90
N ILE A 443 28.29 4.33 11.97
CA ILE A 443 28.10 3.81 10.60
C ILE A 443 28.73 4.73 9.56
N LEU A 444 28.27 5.99 9.44
CA LEU A 444 28.64 6.84 8.30
C LEU A 444 30.02 7.48 8.44
N ALA A 445 30.33 8.04 9.62
CA ALA A 445 31.49 8.90 9.82
C ALA A 445 32.58 8.30 10.74
N LYS A 446 32.44 7.02 11.13
CA LYS A 446 33.33 6.33 12.06
C LYS A 446 34.81 6.40 11.66
N ASP A 447 35.09 6.27 10.37
CA ASP A 447 36.47 6.22 9.83
C ASP A 447 37.00 7.58 9.36
N ILE A 448 36.18 8.64 9.42
CA ILE A 448 36.53 9.98 8.90
C ILE A 448 36.52 11.07 9.96
N HIS A 449 35.96 10.82 11.14
CA HIS A 449 35.88 11.78 12.24
C HIS A 449 36.15 11.10 13.59
N THR A 450 36.98 11.71 14.42
CA THR A 450 37.24 11.22 15.78
C THR A 450 36.27 11.88 16.75
N PHE A 451 35.27 11.13 17.19
CA PHE A 451 34.22 11.65 18.06
C PHE A 451 34.65 11.76 19.53
N ALA A 452 34.15 12.77 20.23
CA ALA A 452 34.31 12.91 21.68
C ALA A 452 33.71 11.70 22.43
N PRO A 453 34.28 11.25 23.57
CA PRO A 453 33.72 10.16 24.35
C PRO A 453 32.27 10.41 24.77
N ARG A 454 31.48 9.34 24.89
CA ARG A 454 30.12 9.46 25.44
C ARG A 454 30.23 9.78 26.93
N LEU A 455 29.70 10.93 27.35
CA LEU A 455 29.45 11.18 28.77
C LEU A 455 28.30 10.24 29.18
N LEU A 456 28.60 9.35 30.13
CA LEU A 456 27.66 8.35 30.65
C LEU A 456 26.53 8.97 31.46
#